data_AF-A0A852EV94-F1
#
_entry.id   AF-A0A852EV94-F1
#
_cell.length_a   1.000
_cell.length_b   1.000
_cell.length_c   1.000
_cell.angle_alpha   90.00
_cell.angle_beta   90.00
_cell.angle_gamma   90.00
#
_symmetry.space_group_name_H-M   'P 1'
#
loop_
_entity.id
_entity.type
_entity.pdbx_description
1 polymer ?
#
loop_
_entity_poly.entity_id
_entity_poly.type
_entity_poly.pdbx_seq_one_letter_code
_entity_poly.pdbx_strand_id
1 'polypeptide(L)'
;GIEKFKGHYLHSRDYKDAQAFTNKRVVVIGIGNSGSDLAVEISQTAQQVFLSTRRGAWIFNRVGDWGYPIDTILTTRLKAFLQGLVSSSMACDYMEKKLNARFDHSRYGLKPKHRVFHQHPTINDDLPNRIISGRVQVKPNIREFTETSAIFEDGTREDIDAVVFATGYSFSFPFLEGCIKVVENQIPLYKYVFPPELEKPTLAFIGLIQPLGAIMPISELQCRWATRVFKGLNELPLQHDMEADIEQKKEVMAKRYVKSQRHTIQVDYIPYMDELACQLGVKPNLLTLFLTDPRLAMEVAFGPCTPYQYRLRGPGAWAGAREAILTQQQRILK
;
A
#
# COMPACT_ATOMS: atom_id res chain seq x y z
N GLY A 1 -22.33 -22.01 -0.66
CA GLY A 1 -23.59 -21.25 -0.55
C GLY A 1 -23.74 -20.18 -1.60
N ILE A 2 -22.66 -19.51 -2.04
CA ILE A 2 -22.77 -18.40 -3.02
C ILE A 2 -23.41 -18.84 -4.33
N GLU A 3 -23.19 -20.09 -4.74
CA GLU A 3 -23.82 -20.74 -5.90
C GLU A 3 -25.35 -20.84 -5.82
N LYS A 4 -25.93 -20.72 -4.61
CA LYS A 4 -27.38 -20.74 -4.38
C LYS A 4 -27.98 -19.33 -4.38
N PHE A 5 -27.16 -18.30 -4.20
CA PHE A 5 -27.62 -16.91 -4.07
C PHE A 5 -28.23 -16.43 -5.39
N LYS A 6 -29.47 -15.98 -5.33
CA LYS A 6 -30.25 -15.53 -6.51
C LYS A 6 -30.04 -14.06 -6.85
N GLY A 7 -29.45 -13.29 -5.94
CA GLY A 7 -29.13 -11.88 -6.16
C GLY A 7 -27.91 -11.68 -7.06
N HIS A 8 -27.62 -10.42 -7.38
CA HIS A 8 -26.49 -10.08 -8.25
C HIS A 8 -25.17 -10.11 -7.46
N TYR A 9 -24.12 -10.71 -8.00
CA TYR A 9 -22.80 -10.58 -7.40
C TYR A 9 -21.70 -10.34 -8.43
N LEU A 10 -20.68 -9.58 -8.03
CA LEU A 10 -19.55 -9.20 -8.88
C LEU A 10 -18.25 -9.04 -8.08
N HIS A 11 -17.12 -9.06 -8.77
CA HIS A 11 -15.85 -8.64 -8.18
C HIS A 11 -15.68 -7.12 -8.29
N SER A 12 -14.92 -6.51 -7.38
CA SER A 12 -14.63 -5.06 -7.40
C SER A 12 -14.07 -4.55 -8.74
N ARG A 13 -13.46 -5.43 -9.53
CA ARG A 13 -12.99 -5.16 -10.91
C ARG A 13 -14.11 -4.69 -11.84
N ASP A 14 -15.28 -5.28 -11.69
CA ASP A 14 -16.40 -5.12 -12.62
C ASP A 14 -17.32 -3.97 -12.19
N TYR A 15 -17.14 -3.44 -10.99
CA TYR A 15 -17.82 -2.23 -10.52
C TYR A 15 -17.41 -1.01 -11.36
N LYS A 16 -18.38 -0.14 -11.66
CA LYS A 16 -18.18 1.12 -12.39
C LYS A 16 -18.89 2.30 -11.74
N ASP A 17 -20.10 2.08 -11.25
CA ASP A 17 -20.90 3.11 -10.59
C ASP A 17 -21.89 2.49 -9.58
N ALA A 18 -22.48 3.35 -8.76
CA ALA A 18 -23.42 2.97 -7.72
C ALA A 18 -24.87 2.81 -8.20
N GLN A 19 -25.19 3.10 -9.47
CA GLN A 19 -26.57 3.22 -9.94
C GLN A 19 -27.32 1.89 -9.83
N ALA A 20 -26.66 0.78 -10.20
CA ALA A 20 -27.21 -0.57 -10.11
C ALA A 20 -27.54 -1.04 -8.68
N PHE A 21 -27.09 -0.30 -7.66
CA PHE A 21 -27.27 -0.61 -6.24
C PHE A 21 -28.28 0.31 -5.54
N THR A 22 -28.90 1.23 -6.26
CA THR A 22 -29.89 2.17 -5.71
C THR A 22 -31.05 1.44 -5.06
N ASN A 23 -31.41 1.83 -3.83
CA ASN A 23 -32.45 1.20 -3.01
C ASN A 23 -32.28 -0.31 -2.77
N LYS A 24 -31.06 -0.84 -2.92
CA LYS A 24 -30.74 -2.25 -2.63
C LYS A 24 -30.04 -2.43 -1.30
N ARG A 25 -30.09 -3.64 -0.76
CA ARG A 25 -29.30 -4.10 0.37
C ARG A 25 -28.08 -4.82 -0.15
N VAL A 26 -26.89 -4.28 0.13
CA VAL A 26 -25.63 -4.70 -0.51
C VAL A 26 -24.62 -5.15 0.54
N VAL A 27 -23.93 -6.26 0.28
CA VAL A 27 -22.76 -6.66 1.07
C VAL A 27 -21.48 -6.42 0.27
N VAL A 28 -20.54 -5.70 0.85
CA VAL A 28 -19.18 -5.56 0.33
C VAL A 28 -18.26 -6.44 1.18
N ILE A 29 -17.55 -7.38 0.54
CA ILE A 29 -16.68 -8.34 1.22
C ILE A 29 -15.23 -7.91 1.07
N GLY A 30 -14.58 -7.68 2.20
CA GLY A 30 -13.18 -7.26 2.27
C GLY A 30 -13.05 -5.77 2.59
N ILE A 31 -12.06 -5.45 3.43
CA ILE A 31 -11.78 -4.10 3.91
C ILE A 31 -10.41 -3.60 3.42
N GLY A 32 -10.09 -3.85 2.15
CA GLY A 32 -9.04 -3.09 1.47
C GLY A 32 -9.56 -1.71 1.02
N ASN A 33 -8.70 -0.89 0.41
CA ASN A 33 -9.10 0.42 -0.13
C ASN A 33 -10.31 0.31 -1.06
N SER A 34 -10.33 -0.66 -1.98
CA SER A 34 -11.50 -0.89 -2.84
C SER A 34 -12.75 -1.23 -2.04
N GLY A 35 -12.64 -2.07 -1.00
CA GLY A 35 -13.79 -2.44 -0.17
C GLY A 35 -14.36 -1.26 0.61
N SER A 36 -13.50 -0.42 1.19
CA SER A 36 -13.91 0.80 1.88
C SER A 36 -14.53 1.82 0.93
N ASP A 37 -13.93 2.04 -0.24
CA ASP A 37 -14.40 3.03 -1.21
C ASP A 37 -15.75 2.61 -1.80
N LEU A 38 -15.89 1.34 -2.19
CA LEU A 38 -17.15 0.77 -2.68
C LEU A 38 -18.24 0.83 -1.61
N ALA A 39 -17.92 0.49 -0.36
CA ALA A 39 -18.91 0.56 0.73
C ALA A 39 -19.40 2.01 0.94
N VAL A 40 -18.50 2.99 0.91
CA VAL A 40 -18.85 4.41 1.04
C VAL A 40 -19.67 4.88 -0.15
N GLU A 41 -19.24 4.62 -1.38
CA GLU A 41 -19.90 5.09 -2.60
C GLU A 41 -21.30 4.49 -2.75
N ILE A 42 -21.43 3.16 -2.61
CA ILE A 42 -22.70 2.46 -2.69
C ILE A 42 -23.66 2.94 -1.58
N SER A 43 -23.16 3.26 -0.39
CA SER A 43 -24.02 3.72 0.73
C SER A 43 -24.72 5.07 0.50
N GLN A 44 -24.35 5.79 -0.56
CA GLN A 44 -25.01 7.03 -0.94
C GLN A 44 -26.41 6.78 -1.52
N THR A 45 -26.58 5.72 -2.31
CA THR A 45 -27.83 5.40 -3.04
C THR A 45 -28.50 4.10 -2.57
N ALA A 46 -27.76 3.18 -1.96
CA ALA A 46 -28.29 1.92 -1.45
C ALA A 46 -29.21 2.11 -0.25
N GLN A 47 -30.15 1.17 -0.06
CA GLN A 47 -31.00 1.12 1.13
C GLN A 47 -30.15 0.82 2.37
N GLN A 48 -29.22 -0.13 2.26
CA GLN A 48 -28.30 -0.49 3.34
C GLN A 48 -27.03 -1.11 2.75
N VAL A 49 -25.86 -0.75 3.29
CA VAL A 49 -24.60 -1.42 2.99
C VAL A 49 -24.10 -2.15 4.22
N PHE A 50 -23.65 -3.39 4.04
CA PHE A 50 -22.91 -4.15 5.04
C PHE A 50 -21.47 -4.34 4.57
N LEU A 51 -20.52 -3.87 5.36
CA LEU A 51 -19.09 -4.06 5.11
C LEU A 51 -18.60 -5.28 5.91
N SER A 52 -18.43 -6.41 5.22
CA SER A 52 -17.98 -7.65 5.85
C SER A 52 -16.45 -7.74 5.86
N THR A 53 -15.89 -7.98 7.04
CA THR A 53 -14.45 -8.18 7.21
C THR A 53 -14.14 -9.33 8.16
N ARG A 54 -13.19 -10.18 7.76
CA ARG A 54 -12.68 -11.27 8.61
C ARG A 54 -11.75 -10.80 9.71
N ARG A 55 -11.01 -9.71 9.47
CA ARG A 55 -9.89 -9.32 10.35
C ARG A 55 -10.04 -7.93 10.96
N GLY A 56 -10.92 -7.08 10.44
CA GLY A 56 -10.84 -5.64 10.67
C GLY A 56 -9.68 -5.00 9.90
N ALA A 57 -9.52 -3.69 10.05
CA ALA A 57 -8.40 -2.92 9.53
C ALA A 57 -8.25 -1.61 10.30
N TRP A 58 -7.01 -1.12 10.37
CA TRP A 58 -6.74 0.25 10.80
C TRP A 58 -7.02 1.19 9.63
N ILE A 59 -7.90 2.16 9.83
CA ILE A 59 -8.32 3.10 8.79
C ILE A 59 -7.56 4.41 8.98
N PHE A 60 -6.79 4.76 7.95
CA PHE A 60 -6.08 6.00 7.80
C PHE A 60 -6.93 7.01 7.02
N ASN A 61 -6.50 8.26 7.07
CA ASN A 61 -7.12 9.41 6.40
C ASN A 61 -6.08 10.13 5.56
N ARG A 62 -6.48 10.69 4.41
CA ARG A 62 -5.60 11.49 3.55
C ARG A 62 -5.31 12.84 4.19
N VAL A 63 -6.31 13.45 4.84
CA VAL A 63 -6.19 14.77 5.48
C VAL A 63 -5.50 14.62 6.83
N GLY A 64 -4.20 14.86 6.89
CA GLY A 64 -3.37 14.75 8.09
C GLY A 64 -3.42 15.98 9.01
N ASP A 65 -2.39 16.12 9.84
CA ASP A 65 -2.27 17.22 10.80
C ASP A 65 -2.33 18.58 10.05
N TRP A 66 -3.13 19.52 10.57
CA TRP A 66 -3.32 20.84 9.97
C TRP A 66 -3.82 20.84 8.51
N GLY A 67 -4.46 19.75 8.06
CA GLY A 67 -4.99 19.63 6.71
C GLY A 67 -3.98 19.23 5.65
N TYR A 68 -2.71 19.02 6.00
CA TYR A 68 -1.69 18.57 5.06
C TYR A 68 -1.93 17.12 4.61
N PRO A 69 -1.55 16.74 3.38
CA PRO A 69 -1.55 15.35 2.94
C PRO A 69 -0.74 14.46 3.89
N ILE A 70 -1.34 13.36 4.36
CA ILE A 70 -0.76 12.51 5.41
C ILE A 70 0.61 11.94 5.02
N ASP A 71 0.82 11.65 3.75
CA ASP A 71 2.07 11.12 3.20
C ASP A 71 3.20 12.13 3.29
N THR A 72 2.93 13.43 3.07
CA THR A 72 3.93 14.49 3.25
C THR A 72 4.38 14.60 4.71
N ILE A 73 3.48 14.29 5.66
CA ILE A 73 3.77 14.27 7.08
C ILE A 73 4.51 13.00 7.49
N LEU A 74 4.08 11.82 7.03
CA LEU A 74 4.63 10.53 7.48
C LEU A 74 5.94 10.16 6.78
N THR A 75 6.07 10.50 5.50
CA THR A 75 7.19 10.09 4.65
C THR A 75 8.30 11.14 4.68
N THR A 76 8.97 11.28 5.82
CA THR A 76 10.15 12.17 5.99
C THR A 76 11.40 11.36 6.36
N ARG A 77 12.58 11.84 5.99
CA ARG A 77 13.85 11.15 6.31
C ARG A 77 14.10 11.09 7.81
N LEU A 78 13.80 12.18 8.53
CA LEU A 78 13.87 12.18 10.00
C LEU A 78 12.97 11.11 10.62
N LYS A 79 11.72 10.98 10.17
CA LYS A 79 10.82 9.95 10.71
C LYS A 79 11.29 8.54 10.39
N ALA A 80 11.77 8.29 9.18
CA ALA A 80 12.36 7.01 8.82
C ALA A 80 13.59 6.68 9.69
N PHE A 81 14.43 7.68 9.98
CA PHE A 81 15.56 7.52 10.89
C PHE A 81 15.11 7.21 12.32
N LEU A 82 14.16 8.00 12.87
CA LEU A 82 13.62 7.77 14.22
C LEU A 82 12.91 6.42 14.34
N GLN A 83 12.22 5.96 13.27
CA GLN A 83 11.60 4.64 13.21
C GLN A 83 12.63 3.50 13.32
N GLY A 84 13.86 3.70 12.82
CA GLY A 84 14.95 2.75 13.00
C GLY A 84 15.52 2.69 14.42
N LEU A 85 15.25 3.72 15.25
CA LEU A 85 15.74 3.80 16.63
C LEU A 85 14.72 3.30 17.67
N VAL A 86 13.43 3.36 17.36
CA VAL A 86 12.36 2.92 18.27
C VAL A 86 11.96 1.47 17.98
N SER A 87 11.47 0.77 19.00
CA SER A 87 10.92 -0.58 18.79
C SER A 87 9.65 -0.54 17.93
N SER A 88 9.42 -1.61 17.15
CA SER A 88 8.20 -1.77 16.35
C SER A 88 6.92 -1.62 17.18
N SER A 89 6.92 -2.10 18.44
CA SER A 89 5.75 -1.94 19.33
C SER A 89 5.50 -0.48 19.66
N MET A 90 6.52 0.30 20.02
CA MET A 90 6.35 1.72 20.36
C MET A 90 5.85 2.52 19.15
N ALA A 91 6.37 2.23 17.96
CA ALA A 91 5.88 2.84 16.73
C ALA A 91 4.40 2.50 16.48
N CYS A 92 4.02 1.23 16.66
CA CYS A 92 2.62 0.80 16.57
C CYS A 92 1.75 1.47 17.63
N ASP A 93 2.17 1.53 18.89
CA ASP A 93 1.43 2.14 20.00
C ASP A 93 1.15 3.62 19.72
N TYR A 94 2.16 4.36 19.24
CA TYR A 94 2.00 5.76 18.87
C TYR A 94 0.98 5.93 17.74
N MET A 95 1.11 5.15 16.67
CA MET A 95 0.24 5.27 15.50
C MET A 95 -1.20 4.79 15.81
N GLU A 96 -1.38 3.70 16.55
CA GLU A 96 -2.69 3.21 16.99
C GLU A 96 -3.39 4.23 17.89
N LYS A 97 -2.65 4.91 18.80
CA LYS A 97 -3.21 6.02 19.59
C LYS A 97 -3.63 7.17 18.68
N LYS A 98 -2.80 7.56 17.70
CA LYS A 98 -3.12 8.64 16.76
C LYS A 98 -4.38 8.33 15.93
N LEU A 99 -4.52 7.11 15.43
CA LEU A 99 -5.70 6.69 14.68
C LEU A 99 -6.96 6.63 15.56
N ASN A 100 -6.85 6.07 16.77
CA ASN A 100 -7.99 6.02 17.69
C ASN A 100 -8.42 7.38 18.22
N ALA A 101 -7.52 8.37 18.27
CA ALA A 101 -7.87 9.75 18.63
C ALA A 101 -8.82 10.40 17.60
N ARG A 102 -8.79 9.96 16.33
CA ARG A 102 -9.76 10.39 15.31
C ARG A 102 -11.12 9.71 15.52
N PHE A 103 -11.11 8.38 15.65
CA PHE A 103 -12.29 7.59 16.05
C PHE A 103 -11.85 6.22 16.59
N ASP A 104 -12.53 5.74 17.63
CA ASP A 104 -12.21 4.48 18.29
C ASP A 104 -12.57 3.28 17.40
N HIS A 105 -11.56 2.58 16.89
CA HIS A 105 -11.75 1.45 15.96
C HIS A 105 -12.49 0.28 16.62
N SER A 106 -12.40 0.12 17.95
CA SER A 106 -13.11 -0.93 18.68
C SER A 106 -14.60 -0.63 18.70
N ARG A 107 -14.99 0.62 18.96
CA ARG A 107 -16.40 1.03 18.97
C ARG A 107 -17.05 0.98 17.59
N TYR A 108 -16.26 1.15 16.53
CA TYR A 108 -16.72 1.10 15.14
C TYR A 108 -16.69 -0.33 14.55
N GLY A 109 -16.32 -1.35 15.32
CA GLY A 109 -16.26 -2.74 14.84
C GLY A 109 -15.11 -3.01 13.87
N LEU A 110 -14.11 -2.14 13.79
CA LEU A 110 -13.02 -2.18 12.82
C LEU A 110 -11.68 -2.66 13.39
N LYS A 111 -11.51 -2.64 14.72
CA LYS A 111 -10.23 -2.94 15.38
C LYS A 111 -9.76 -4.36 15.04
N PRO A 112 -8.59 -4.49 14.38
CA PRO A 112 -8.05 -5.81 14.08
C PRO A 112 -7.30 -6.42 15.26
N LYS A 113 -7.03 -7.73 15.19
CA LYS A 113 -6.15 -8.44 16.15
C LYS A 113 -4.67 -8.13 15.95
N HIS A 114 -4.26 -7.64 14.78
CA HIS A 114 -2.87 -7.32 14.46
C HIS A 114 -2.55 -5.84 14.70
N ARG A 115 -1.26 -5.52 14.79
CA ARG A 115 -0.76 -4.15 14.94
C ARG A 115 -0.92 -3.34 13.65
N VAL A 116 -0.89 -2.02 13.76
CA VAL A 116 -1.12 -1.09 12.64
C VAL A 116 -0.17 -1.25 11.46
N PHE A 117 1.12 -1.53 11.71
CA PHE A 117 2.11 -1.68 10.62
C PHE A 117 2.27 -3.12 10.12
N HIS A 118 1.41 -4.04 10.55
CA HIS A 118 1.42 -5.45 10.14
C HIS A 118 0.46 -5.74 8.98
N GLN A 119 -0.17 -4.72 8.41
CA GLN A 119 -1.07 -4.82 7.26
C GLN A 119 -0.85 -3.61 6.35
N HIS A 120 -1.10 -3.78 5.05
CA HIS A 120 -1.17 -2.62 4.15
C HIS A 120 -2.31 -1.67 4.60
N PRO A 121 -2.06 -0.36 4.73
CA PRO A 121 -3.03 0.57 5.27
C PRO A 121 -4.27 0.66 4.38
N THR A 122 -5.43 0.82 5.02
CA THR A 122 -6.67 1.18 4.33
C THR A 122 -6.91 2.67 4.57
N ILE A 123 -7.04 3.45 3.52
CA ILE A 123 -7.12 4.92 3.59
C ILE A 123 -8.49 5.36 3.08
N ASN A 124 -9.36 5.79 3.97
CA ASN A 124 -10.68 6.29 3.61
C ASN A 124 -11.15 7.35 4.61
N ASP A 125 -11.34 8.57 4.11
CA ASP A 125 -11.67 9.75 4.92
C ASP A 125 -13.15 9.75 5.36
N ASP A 126 -14.01 9.09 4.59
CA ASP A 126 -15.48 9.15 4.70
C ASP A 126 -16.09 7.96 5.46
N LEU A 127 -15.40 6.81 5.46
CA LEU A 127 -15.90 5.56 6.03
C LEU A 127 -16.41 5.71 7.47
N PRO A 128 -15.68 6.39 8.41
CA PRO A 128 -16.19 6.58 9.76
C PRO A 128 -17.54 7.32 9.79
N ASN A 129 -17.72 8.36 8.97
CA ASN A 129 -18.96 9.13 8.89
C ASN A 129 -20.12 8.31 8.31
N ARG A 130 -19.83 7.38 7.39
CA ARG A 130 -20.84 6.45 6.86
C ARG A 130 -21.22 5.36 7.88
N ILE A 131 -20.30 4.96 8.74
CA ILE A 131 -20.57 4.01 9.82
C ILE A 131 -21.43 4.65 10.91
N ILE A 132 -21.04 5.83 11.42
CA ILE A 132 -21.77 6.48 12.52
C ILE A 132 -23.21 6.89 12.12
N SER A 133 -23.47 7.15 10.84
CA SER A 133 -24.80 7.42 10.32
C SER A 133 -25.63 6.16 10.03
N GLY A 134 -25.08 4.96 10.26
CA GLY A 134 -25.75 3.67 10.01
C GLY A 134 -25.83 3.26 8.54
N ARG A 135 -25.37 4.11 7.62
CA ARG A 135 -25.39 3.85 6.17
C ARG A 135 -24.49 2.68 5.77
N VAL A 136 -23.38 2.50 6.49
CA VAL A 136 -22.52 1.32 6.40
C VAL A 136 -22.50 0.61 7.74
N GLN A 137 -22.91 -0.65 7.77
CA GLN A 137 -22.84 -1.49 8.97
C GLN A 137 -21.69 -2.48 8.84
N VAL A 138 -20.72 -2.42 9.76
CA VAL A 138 -19.60 -3.36 9.78
C VAL A 138 -20.09 -4.70 10.32
N LYS A 139 -19.81 -5.78 9.59
CA LYS A 139 -20.18 -7.15 9.95
C LYS A 139 -18.93 -8.03 9.98
N PRO A 140 -18.93 -9.13 10.77
CA PRO A 140 -17.87 -10.12 10.69
C PRO A 140 -17.90 -10.84 9.34
N ASN A 141 -17.06 -11.85 9.18
CA ASN A 141 -17.02 -12.62 7.94
C ASN A 141 -18.34 -13.39 7.70
N ILE A 142 -18.63 -13.66 6.43
CA ILE A 142 -19.81 -14.42 6.04
C ILE A 142 -19.54 -15.90 6.27
N ARG A 143 -20.43 -16.56 7.01
CA ARG A 143 -20.39 -18.01 7.23
C ARG A 143 -21.03 -18.76 6.07
N GLU A 144 -22.19 -18.30 5.61
CA GLU A 144 -22.95 -18.96 4.55
C GLU A 144 -23.85 -17.98 3.81
N PHE A 145 -24.04 -18.22 2.50
CA PHE A 145 -25.09 -17.60 1.70
C PHE A 145 -26.26 -18.57 1.52
N THR A 146 -27.47 -18.04 1.67
CA THR A 146 -28.72 -18.69 1.26
C THR A 146 -29.13 -18.15 -0.12
N GLU A 147 -30.34 -18.47 -0.59
CA GLU A 147 -30.85 -17.94 -1.85
C GLU A 147 -31.02 -16.41 -1.84
N THR A 148 -31.29 -15.80 -0.69
CA THR A 148 -31.66 -14.37 -0.58
C THR A 148 -30.98 -13.64 0.59
N SER A 149 -30.16 -14.34 1.38
CA SER A 149 -29.58 -13.79 2.61
C SER A 149 -28.13 -14.21 2.78
N ALA A 150 -27.39 -13.49 3.63
CA ALA A 150 -26.10 -13.92 4.15
C ALA A 150 -26.21 -14.10 5.66
N ILE A 151 -25.60 -15.17 6.14
CA ILE A 151 -25.47 -15.50 7.56
C ILE A 151 -24.02 -15.23 7.93
N PHE A 152 -23.81 -14.37 8.91
CA PHE A 152 -22.49 -13.94 9.37
C PHE A 152 -21.98 -14.85 10.51
N GLU A 153 -20.68 -14.79 10.78
CA GLU A 153 -20.02 -15.59 11.82
C GLU A 153 -20.55 -15.30 13.25
N ASP A 154 -21.14 -14.13 13.49
CA ASP A 154 -21.81 -13.80 14.76
C ASP A 154 -23.24 -14.36 14.87
N GLY A 155 -23.70 -15.09 13.85
CA GLY A 155 -25.05 -15.65 13.78
C GLY A 155 -26.12 -14.68 13.27
N THR A 156 -25.78 -13.41 13.01
CA THR A 156 -26.73 -12.48 12.40
C THR A 156 -27.03 -12.87 10.96
N ARG A 157 -28.27 -12.62 10.52
CA ARG A 157 -28.74 -12.88 9.16
C ARG A 157 -29.27 -11.58 8.56
N GLU A 158 -28.86 -11.28 7.34
CA GLU A 158 -29.35 -10.12 6.58
C GLU A 158 -29.83 -10.57 5.21
N ASP A 159 -31.02 -10.12 4.80
CA ASP A 159 -31.47 -10.24 3.41
C ASP A 159 -30.69 -9.27 2.52
N ILE A 160 -30.30 -9.73 1.34
CA ILE A 160 -29.33 -9.03 0.48
C ILE A 160 -29.72 -9.20 -0.98
N ASP A 161 -29.68 -8.11 -1.73
CA ASP A 161 -29.95 -8.09 -3.16
C ASP A 161 -28.68 -8.21 -4.00
N ALA A 162 -27.55 -7.73 -3.46
CA ALA A 162 -26.27 -7.77 -4.17
C ALA A 162 -25.03 -7.99 -3.29
N VAL A 163 -24.02 -8.63 -3.87
CA VAL A 163 -22.72 -8.90 -3.22
C VAL A 163 -21.57 -8.37 -4.07
N VAL A 164 -20.66 -7.62 -3.46
CA VAL A 164 -19.45 -7.11 -4.11
C VAL A 164 -18.22 -7.70 -3.44
N PHE A 165 -17.49 -8.54 -4.17
CA PHE A 165 -16.23 -9.13 -3.70
C PHE A 165 -15.08 -8.14 -3.90
N ALA A 166 -14.68 -7.46 -2.84
CA ALA A 166 -13.49 -6.61 -2.80
C ALA A 166 -12.28 -7.36 -2.19
N THR A 167 -12.07 -8.59 -2.66
CA THR A 167 -11.14 -9.57 -2.08
C THR A 167 -9.71 -9.45 -2.60
N GLY A 168 -9.45 -8.55 -3.54
CA GLY A 168 -8.13 -8.24 -4.06
C GLY A 168 -7.86 -8.89 -5.41
N TYR A 169 -6.58 -9.01 -5.78
CA TYR A 169 -6.16 -9.52 -7.08
C TYR A 169 -5.01 -10.52 -6.90
N SER A 170 -4.91 -11.45 -7.84
CA SER A 170 -3.69 -12.22 -8.09
C SER A 170 -3.04 -11.74 -9.38
N PHE A 171 -1.76 -12.04 -9.55
CA PHE A 171 -1.03 -11.74 -10.79
C PHE A 171 -0.37 -13.00 -11.34
N SER A 172 -0.24 -13.05 -12.66
CA SER A 172 0.48 -14.08 -13.40
C SER A 172 1.11 -13.47 -14.64
N PHE A 173 2.09 -14.15 -15.21
CA PHE A 173 2.73 -13.76 -16.46
C PHE A 173 2.65 -14.93 -17.45
N PRO A 174 1.49 -15.16 -18.10
CA PRO A 174 1.30 -16.29 -19.02
C PRO A 174 2.33 -16.33 -20.14
N PHE A 175 2.81 -15.16 -20.57
CA PHE A 175 3.84 -15.01 -21.59
C PHE A 175 5.28 -15.33 -21.09
N LEU A 176 5.46 -15.70 -19.82
CA LEU A 176 6.76 -16.04 -19.20
C LEU A 176 6.74 -17.39 -18.45
N GLU A 177 5.73 -18.24 -18.61
CA GLU A 177 5.57 -19.49 -17.83
C GLU A 177 6.76 -20.45 -17.93
N GLY A 178 7.54 -20.41 -19.02
CA GLY A 178 8.74 -21.23 -19.19
C GLY A 178 10.00 -20.69 -18.49
N CYS A 179 9.99 -19.44 -18.04
CA CYS A 179 11.15 -18.78 -17.42
C CYS A 179 10.90 -18.43 -15.96
N ILE A 180 9.64 -18.15 -15.60
CA ILE A 180 9.30 -17.55 -14.31
C ILE A 180 7.99 -18.13 -13.82
N LYS A 181 8.04 -18.70 -12.61
CA LYS A 181 6.86 -19.24 -11.92
C LYS A 181 6.39 -18.28 -10.83
N VAL A 182 5.12 -17.90 -10.88
CA VAL A 182 4.44 -17.19 -9.79
C VAL A 182 3.70 -18.22 -8.94
N VAL A 183 3.98 -18.26 -7.65
CA VAL A 183 3.29 -19.15 -6.69
C VAL A 183 2.69 -18.29 -5.59
N GLU A 184 1.37 -18.32 -5.45
CA GLU A 184 0.64 -17.54 -4.42
C GLU A 184 1.03 -16.05 -4.37
N ASN A 185 1.09 -15.38 -5.54
CA ASN A 185 1.54 -13.99 -5.69
C ASN A 185 3.00 -13.75 -5.24
N GLN A 186 3.85 -14.79 -5.26
CA GLN A 186 5.28 -14.66 -4.99
C GLN A 186 6.11 -15.02 -6.21
N ILE A 187 7.18 -14.25 -6.41
CA ILE A 187 8.18 -14.44 -7.44
C ILE A 187 9.55 -14.07 -6.83
N PRO A 188 10.58 -14.92 -6.95
CA PRO A 188 11.91 -14.62 -6.43
C PRO A 188 12.58 -13.60 -7.34
N LEU A 189 12.50 -12.33 -6.97
CA LEU A 189 13.12 -11.23 -7.71
C LEU A 189 14.08 -10.45 -6.82
N TYR A 190 15.33 -10.33 -7.24
CA TYR A 190 16.32 -9.48 -6.61
C TYR A 190 15.80 -8.04 -6.59
N LYS A 191 15.61 -7.52 -5.38
CA LYS A 191 14.99 -6.22 -5.10
C LYS A 191 13.65 -6.00 -5.81
N TYR A 192 12.86 -7.04 -6.06
CA TYR A 192 11.61 -6.98 -6.82
C TYR A 192 11.76 -6.54 -8.29
N VAL A 193 12.96 -6.67 -8.87
CA VAL A 193 13.25 -6.26 -10.26
C VAL A 193 13.81 -7.41 -11.09
N PHE A 194 14.89 -8.05 -10.66
CA PHE A 194 15.62 -9.00 -11.52
C PHE A 194 15.44 -10.46 -11.10
N PRO A 195 15.12 -11.37 -12.01
CA PRO A 195 15.19 -12.80 -11.74
C PRO A 195 16.65 -13.23 -11.49
N PRO A 196 16.97 -13.88 -10.36
CA PRO A 196 18.35 -14.21 -10.00
C PRO A 196 18.96 -15.33 -10.86
N GLU A 197 18.13 -16.21 -11.42
CA GLU A 197 18.53 -17.39 -12.20
C GLU A 197 18.97 -17.06 -13.64
N LEU A 198 18.80 -15.82 -14.10
CA LEU A 198 19.18 -15.43 -15.46
C LEU A 198 20.70 -15.22 -15.56
N GLU A 199 21.35 -16.00 -16.43
CA GLU A 199 22.79 -15.85 -16.72
C GLU A 199 23.17 -14.45 -17.21
N LYS A 200 22.27 -13.78 -17.96
CA LYS A 200 22.44 -12.41 -18.43
C LYS A 200 21.28 -11.54 -17.93
N PRO A 201 21.54 -10.41 -17.24
CA PRO A 201 20.50 -9.58 -16.66
C PRO A 201 19.80 -8.73 -17.73
N THR A 202 18.96 -9.36 -18.54
CA THR A 202 18.30 -8.77 -19.74
C THR A 202 16.78 -8.67 -19.62
N LEU A 203 16.22 -9.10 -18.49
CA LEU A 203 14.81 -9.02 -18.14
C LEU A 203 14.67 -8.37 -16.76
N ALA A 204 13.75 -7.41 -16.65
CA ALA A 204 13.45 -6.71 -15.40
C ALA A 204 11.94 -6.54 -15.25
N PHE A 205 11.45 -6.70 -14.03
CA PHE A 205 10.08 -6.42 -13.61
C PHE A 205 10.01 -5.03 -13.01
N ILE A 206 9.11 -4.21 -13.52
CA ILE A 206 8.92 -2.83 -13.08
C ILE A 206 7.54 -2.69 -12.46
N GLY A 207 7.47 -2.11 -11.26
CA GLY A 207 6.21 -1.88 -10.55
C GLY A 207 5.57 -3.14 -9.96
N LEU A 208 6.27 -4.28 -9.95
CA LEU A 208 5.79 -5.48 -9.25
C LEU A 208 6.07 -5.40 -7.74
N ILE A 209 5.52 -4.36 -7.12
CA ILE A 209 5.77 -4.02 -5.73
C ILE A 209 4.57 -3.28 -5.13
N GLN A 210 4.38 -3.40 -3.82
CA GLN A 210 3.33 -2.68 -3.09
C GLN A 210 3.97 -1.82 -1.98
N PRO A 211 4.27 -0.55 -2.25
CA PRO A 211 4.91 0.31 -1.27
C PRO A 211 3.92 0.92 -0.27
N LEU A 212 4.40 1.23 0.93
CA LEU A 212 3.80 2.26 1.81
C LEU A 212 4.16 3.66 1.29
N GLY A 213 3.67 4.01 0.11
CA GLY A 213 3.96 5.25 -0.60
C GLY A 213 3.51 5.18 -2.06
N ALA A 214 3.94 6.13 -2.88
CA ALA A 214 3.61 6.16 -4.30
C ALA A 214 4.45 5.15 -5.11
N ILE A 215 3.82 4.41 -6.02
CA ILE A 215 4.50 3.42 -6.87
C ILE A 215 5.25 4.07 -8.04
N MET A 216 4.73 5.15 -8.61
CA MET A 216 5.31 5.83 -9.77
C MET A 216 6.78 6.23 -9.60
N PRO A 217 7.18 6.91 -8.50
CA PRO A 217 8.61 7.22 -8.29
C PRO A 217 9.47 5.98 -8.02
N ILE A 218 8.90 4.92 -7.46
CA ILE A 218 9.59 3.63 -7.31
C ILE A 218 9.86 3.02 -8.69
N SER A 219 8.83 2.90 -9.53
CA SER A 219 8.97 2.38 -10.89
C SER A 219 9.93 3.22 -11.73
N GLU A 220 9.97 4.54 -11.52
CA GLU A 220 10.96 5.43 -12.16
C GLU A 220 12.40 5.07 -11.78
N LEU A 221 12.69 4.86 -10.48
CA LEU A 221 14.01 4.41 -10.04
C LEU A 221 14.33 2.99 -10.50
N GLN A 222 13.36 2.07 -10.48
CA GLN A 222 13.53 0.72 -11.02
C GLN A 222 13.90 0.78 -12.50
N CYS A 223 13.22 1.60 -13.32
CA CYS A 223 13.55 1.80 -14.73
C CYS A 223 14.97 2.39 -14.93
N ARG A 224 15.34 3.40 -14.14
CA ARG A 224 16.69 3.98 -14.20
C ARG A 224 17.76 2.95 -13.90
N TRP A 225 17.54 2.09 -12.92
CA TRP A 225 18.47 1.03 -12.58
C TRP A 225 18.51 -0.05 -13.65
N ALA A 226 17.35 -0.55 -14.08
CA ALA A 226 17.22 -1.57 -15.10
C ALA A 226 17.92 -1.21 -16.41
N THR A 227 17.68 0.00 -16.92
CA THR A 227 18.31 0.47 -18.17
C THR A 227 19.83 0.61 -18.07
N ARG A 228 20.37 0.91 -16.89
CA ARG A 228 21.82 0.97 -16.67
C ARG A 228 22.44 -0.42 -16.57
N VAL A 229 21.75 -1.37 -15.94
CA VAL A 229 22.14 -2.79 -15.94
C VAL A 229 22.15 -3.35 -17.36
N PHE A 230 21.11 -3.08 -18.15
CA PHE A 230 21.06 -3.52 -19.56
C PHE A 230 22.18 -2.95 -20.42
N LYS A 231 22.69 -1.76 -20.08
CA LYS A 231 23.84 -1.14 -20.75
C LYS A 231 25.21 -1.57 -20.19
N GLY A 232 25.24 -2.42 -19.16
CA GLY A 232 26.48 -2.78 -18.46
C GLY A 232 27.11 -1.64 -17.66
N LEU A 233 26.36 -0.56 -17.38
CA LEU A 233 26.83 0.58 -16.57
C LEU A 233 26.68 0.33 -15.06
N ASN A 234 25.95 -0.73 -14.70
CA ASN A 234 25.76 -1.23 -13.35
C ASN A 234 25.74 -2.74 -13.42
N GLU A 235 26.50 -3.40 -12.55
CA GLU A 235 26.52 -4.86 -12.45
C GLU A 235 25.60 -5.33 -11.33
N LEU A 236 25.00 -6.52 -11.50
CA LEU A 236 24.30 -7.21 -10.43
C LEU A 236 25.31 -8.04 -9.62
N PRO A 237 25.06 -8.28 -8.33
CA PRO A 237 25.91 -9.17 -7.53
C PRO A 237 25.74 -10.63 -7.99
N LEU A 238 26.53 -11.53 -7.40
CA LEU A 238 26.46 -12.96 -7.70
C LEU A 238 25.07 -13.53 -7.35
N GLN A 239 24.68 -14.60 -8.05
CA GLN A 239 23.36 -15.23 -7.86
C GLN A 239 23.06 -15.57 -6.38
N HIS A 240 24.02 -16.15 -5.67
CA HIS A 240 23.84 -16.53 -4.27
C HIS A 240 23.61 -15.31 -3.35
N ASP A 241 24.22 -14.15 -3.65
CA ASP A 241 23.99 -12.91 -2.90
C ASP A 241 22.60 -12.34 -3.20
N MET A 242 22.14 -12.45 -4.46
CA MET A 242 20.78 -12.06 -4.84
C MET A 242 19.73 -12.93 -4.14
N GLU A 243 19.96 -14.23 -4.08
CA GLU A 243 19.08 -15.19 -3.40
C GLU A 243 19.05 -14.96 -1.89
N ALA A 244 20.20 -14.68 -1.27
CA ALA A 244 20.29 -14.33 0.15
C ALA A 244 19.50 -13.04 0.46
N ASP A 245 19.59 -12.01 -0.39
CA ASP A 245 18.79 -10.79 -0.26
C ASP A 245 17.28 -11.09 -0.37
N ILE A 246 16.88 -11.88 -1.38
CA ILE A 246 15.48 -12.29 -1.56
C ILE A 246 14.95 -12.99 -0.31
N GLU A 247 15.70 -13.95 0.24
CA GLU A 247 15.26 -14.71 1.42
C GLU A 247 15.21 -13.82 2.66
N GLN A 248 16.21 -12.97 2.87
CA GLN A 248 16.21 -12.02 3.98
C GLN A 248 14.98 -11.10 3.93
N LYS A 249 14.64 -10.56 2.74
CA LYS A 249 13.45 -9.71 2.57
C LYS A 249 12.15 -10.48 2.82
N LYS A 250 12.05 -11.73 2.33
CA LYS A 250 10.90 -12.60 2.59
C LYS A 250 10.71 -12.84 4.09
N GLU A 251 11.78 -13.16 4.81
CA GLU A 251 11.72 -13.38 6.25
C GLU A 251 11.28 -12.12 7.01
N VAL A 252 11.89 -10.97 6.71
CA VAL A 252 11.56 -9.69 7.36
C VAL A 252 10.10 -9.34 7.12
N MET A 253 9.62 -9.51 5.89
CA MET A 253 8.22 -9.27 5.54
C MET A 253 7.29 -10.26 6.24
N ALA A 254 7.61 -11.55 6.28
CA ALA A 254 6.80 -12.57 6.94
C ALA A 254 6.69 -12.37 8.46
N LYS A 255 7.75 -11.87 9.10
CA LYS A 255 7.76 -11.50 10.54
C LYS A 255 6.87 -10.29 10.83
N ARG A 256 6.77 -9.35 9.88
CA ARG A 256 6.01 -8.09 10.05
C ARG A 256 4.55 -8.19 9.62
N TYR A 257 4.26 -8.72 8.44
CA TYR A 257 2.93 -8.66 7.84
C TYR A 257 2.07 -9.88 8.14
N VAL A 258 0.77 -9.68 8.29
CA VAL A 258 -0.19 -10.78 8.44
C VAL A 258 -0.18 -11.68 7.21
N LYS A 259 -0.07 -13.00 7.43
CA LYS A 259 -0.05 -14.01 6.35
C LYS A 259 -1.30 -13.91 5.48
N SER A 260 -1.10 -13.48 4.23
CA SER A 260 -2.12 -13.31 3.19
C SER A 260 -1.44 -13.16 1.83
N GLN A 261 -2.06 -13.65 0.76
CA GLN A 261 -1.60 -13.49 -0.63
C GLN A 261 -1.53 -12.02 -1.10
N ARG A 262 -2.09 -11.08 -0.33
CA ARG A 262 -1.96 -9.64 -0.58
C ARG A 262 -0.64 -9.05 -0.04
N HIS A 263 0.04 -9.73 0.86
CA HIS A 263 1.24 -9.22 1.54
C HIS A 263 2.50 -9.99 1.12
N THR A 264 2.76 -10.06 -0.18
CA THR A 264 3.90 -10.79 -0.77
C THR A 264 4.98 -9.88 -1.36
N ILE A 265 4.67 -8.59 -1.54
CA ILE A 265 5.52 -7.62 -2.24
C ILE A 265 5.55 -6.26 -1.53
N GLN A 266 5.42 -6.26 -0.20
CA GLN A 266 5.32 -5.02 0.59
C GLN A 266 6.69 -4.39 0.86
N VAL A 267 6.81 -3.08 0.69
CA VAL A 267 8.02 -2.33 1.07
C VAL A 267 7.71 -0.99 1.73
N ASP A 268 8.63 -0.54 2.58
CA ASP A 268 8.63 0.85 3.06
C ASP A 268 9.26 1.76 2.02
N TYR A 269 8.62 2.91 1.76
CA TYR A 269 8.98 3.80 0.65
C TYR A 269 10.43 4.31 0.72
N ILE A 270 10.82 5.00 1.80
CA ILE A 270 12.15 5.62 1.89
C ILE A 270 13.28 4.58 1.88
N PRO A 271 13.23 3.50 2.70
CA PRO A 271 14.28 2.48 2.67
C PRO A 271 14.48 1.87 1.28
N TYR A 272 13.40 1.52 0.59
CA TYR A 272 13.48 0.91 -0.74
C TYR A 272 13.95 1.90 -1.82
N MET A 273 13.46 3.13 -1.80
CA MET A 273 13.92 4.19 -2.72
C MET A 273 15.41 4.48 -2.51
N ASP A 274 15.87 4.57 -1.27
CA ASP A 274 17.29 4.76 -0.95
C ASP A 274 18.16 3.56 -1.34
N GLU A 275 17.63 2.34 -1.20
CA GLU A 275 18.30 1.11 -1.62
C GLU A 275 18.57 1.12 -3.13
N LEU A 276 17.57 1.43 -3.96
CA LEU A 276 17.74 1.56 -5.41
C LEU A 276 18.62 2.76 -5.76
N ALA A 277 18.46 3.88 -5.05
CA ALA A 277 19.24 5.08 -5.28
C ALA A 277 20.74 4.88 -4.96
N CYS A 278 21.08 4.01 -4.01
CA CYS A 278 22.45 3.59 -3.77
C CYS A 278 23.03 2.82 -4.97
N GLN A 279 22.29 1.87 -5.54
CA GLN A 279 22.73 1.14 -6.75
C GLN A 279 23.02 2.09 -7.92
N LEU A 280 22.23 3.16 -8.02
CA LEU A 280 22.35 4.19 -9.05
C LEU A 280 23.39 5.27 -8.76
N GLY A 281 23.87 5.41 -7.52
CA GLY A 281 24.70 6.54 -7.09
C GLY A 281 23.97 7.89 -7.03
N VAL A 282 22.64 7.87 -6.88
CA VAL A 282 21.76 9.07 -6.92
C VAL A 282 21.14 9.41 -5.56
N LYS A 283 21.41 8.61 -4.52
CA LYS A 283 20.97 8.88 -3.16
C LYS A 283 21.60 10.21 -2.67
N PRO A 284 20.79 11.18 -2.17
CA PRO A 284 21.34 12.43 -1.64
C PRO A 284 22.24 12.15 -0.44
N ASN A 285 23.38 12.85 -0.37
CA ASN A 285 24.28 12.78 0.78
C ASN A 285 23.97 13.97 1.71
N LEU A 286 23.28 13.70 2.81
CA LEU A 286 22.86 14.72 3.77
C LEU A 286 24.06 15.46 4.38
N LEU A 287 25.15 14.76 4.74
CA LEU A 287 26.33 15.40 5.33
C LEU A 287 26.94 16.42 4.36
N THR A 288 27.11 16.04 3.10
CA THR A 288 27.59 16.98 2.07
C THR A 288 26.62 18.14 1.89
N LEU A 289 25.30 17.88 1.84
CA LEU A 289 24.31 18.94 1.70
C LEU A 289 24.32 19.91 2.89
N PHE A 290 24.50 19.44 4.12
CA PHE A 290 24.61 20.33 5.29
C PHE A 290 25.83 21.26 5.22
N LEU A 291 26.89 20.85 4.53
CA LEU A 291 28.09 21.66 4.34
C LEU A 291 27.95 22.64 3.15
N THR A 292 27.28 22.24 2.06
CA THR A 292 27.26 23.01 0.81
C THR A 292 25.97 23.79 0.56
N ASP A 293 24.83 23.30 1.04
CA ASP A 293 23.52 23.94 0.91
C ASP A 293 22.61 23.61 2.11
N PRO A 294 22.85 24.27 3.27
CA PRO A 294 22.14 23.97 4.51
C PRO A 294 20.62 24.13 4.39
N ARG A 295 20.15 25.06 3.55
CA ARG A 295 18.72 25.28 3.33
C ARG A 295 18.08 24.07 2.64
N LEU A 296 18.71 23.54 1.60
CA LEU A 296 18.25 22.32 0.96
C LEU A 296 18.39 21.11 1.89
N ALA A 297 19.47 21.02 2.67
CA ALA A 297 19.70 19.93 3.61
C ALA A 297 18.56 19.83 4.65
N MET A 298 18.11 20.96 5.19
CA MET A 298 16.97 21.01 6.11
C MET A 298 15.69 20.49 5.47
N GLU A 299 15.36 20.93 4.25
CA GLU A 299 14.17 20.45 3.54
C GLU A 299 14.26 18.95 3.18
N VAL A 300 15.44 18.46 2.81
CA VAL A 300 15.65 17.03 2.50
C VAL A 300 15.55 16.16 3.76
N ALA A 301 16.06 16.63 4.89
CA ALA A 301 16.08 15.86 6.15
C ALA A 301 14.73 15.88 6.89
N PHE A 302 14.13 17.07 7.03
CA PHE A 302 12.95 17.30 7.88
C PHE A 302 11.65 17.40 7.08
N GLY A 303 11.73 17.85 5.83
CA GLY A 303 10.58 17.95 4.93
C GLY A 303 10.16 16.60 4.34
N PRO A 304 9.13 16.61 3.47
CA PRO A 304 8.66 15.41 2.79
C PRO A 304 9.74 14.84 1.87
N CYS A 305 9.89 13.52 1.88
CA CYS A 305 10.81 12.79 1.01
C CYS A 305 10.24 12.68 -0.42
N THR A 306 10.28 13.79 -1.16
CA THR A 306 9.73 13.86 -2.52
C THR A 306 10.67 13.25 -3.56
N PRO A 307 10.15 12.75 -4.70
CA PRO A 307 10.96 12.10 -5.73
C PRO A 307 12.08 12.99 -6.31
N TYR A 308 11.91 14.32 -6.26
CA TYR A 308 12.91 15.29 -6.69
C TYR A 308 14.28 15.08 -6.01
N GLN A 309 14.30 14.57 -4.77
CA GLN A 309 15.52 14.29 -4.03
C GLN A 309 16.46 13.31 -4.75
N TYR A 310 15.92 12.36 -5.51
CA TYR A 310 16.68 11.35 -6.27
C TYR A 310 17.13 11.85 -7.66
N ARG A 311 16.94 13.14 -7.93
CA ARG A 311 17.42 13.87 -9.10
C ARG A 311 18.35 15.03 -8.73
N LEU A 312 18.76 15.14 -7.46
CA LEU A 312 19.72 16.16 -6.98
C LEU A 312 21.15 15.90 -7.47
N ARG A 313 21.51 14.63 -7.67
CA ARG A 313 22.87 14.22 -8.02
C ARG A 313 22.88 12.92 -8.83
N GLY A 314 24.07 12.59 -9.34
CA GLY A 314 24.31 11.36 -10.07
C GLY A 314 23.69 11.36 -11.48
N PRO A 315 23.65 10.19 -12.14
CA PRO A 315 23.14 10.07 -13.50
C PRO A 315 21.69 10.56 -13.63
N GLY A 316 21.47 11.46 -14.59
CA GLY A 316 20.15 12.05 -14.85
C GLY A 316 19.73 13.09 -13.82
N ALA A 317 20.66 13.75 -13.12
CA ALA A 317 20.32 14.89 -12.27
C ALA A 317 19.52 15.95 -13.05
N TRP A 318 18.60 16.64 -12.38
CA TRP A 318 17.74 17.66 -12.96
C TRP A 318 18.00 19.02 -12.32
N ALA A 319 18.32 20.03 -13.13
CA ALA A 319 18.66 21.38 -12.64
C ALA A 319 17.55 22.00 -11.76
N GLY A 320 16.27 21.71 -12.07
CA GLY A 320 15.13 22.20 -11.29
C GLY A 320 14.86 21.43 -9.99
N ALA A 321 15.60 20.35 -9.68
CA ALA A 321 15.31 19.50 -8.52
C ALA A 321 15.40 20.26 -7.20
N ARG A 322 16.42 21.12 -7.06
CA ARG A 322 16.60 21.97 -5.88
C ARG A 322 15.41 22.90 -5.67
N GLU A 323 15.07 23.66 -6.70
CA GLU A 323 13.98 24.63 -6.63
C GLU A 323 12.63 23.93 -6.38
N ALA A 324 12.39 22.80 -7.04
CA ALA A 324 11.21 21.98 -6.81
C ALA A 324 11.08 21.55 -5.34
N ILE A 325 12.17 21.09 -4.70
CA ILE A 325 12.13 20.73 -3.28
C ILE A 325 11.81 21.96 -2.42
N LEU A 326 12.52 23.07 -2.62
CA LEU A 326 12.35 24.27 -1.78
C LEU A 326 10.97 24.94 -1.92
N THR A 327 10.29 24.74 -3.05
CA THR A 327 8.97 25.31 -3.33
C THR A 327 7.82 24.32 -3.19
N GLN A 328 8.09 23.09 -2.74
CA GLN A 328 7.07 22.02 -2.67
C GLN A 328 5.88 22.37 -1.77
N GLN A 329 6.12 23.03 -0.64
CA GLN A 329 5.06 23.45 0.27
C GLN A 329 4.12 24.47 -0.39
N GLN A 330 4.65 25.38 -1.21
CA GLN A 330 3.83 26.36 -1.94
C GLN A 330 2.91 25.69 -2.96
N ARG A 331 3.31 24.55 -3.53
CA ARG A 331 2.46 23.77 -4.44
C ARG A 331 1.43 22.91 -3.71
N ILE A 332 1.65 22.58 -2.44
CA ILE A 332 0.68 21.84 -1.61
C ILE A 332 -0.43 22.76 -1.11
N LEU A 333 -0.09 24.02 -0.81
CA LEU A 333 -1.03 25.01 -0.24
C LEU A 333 -1.83 25.81 -1.27
N LYS A 334 -1.58 25.61 -2.57
CA LYS A 334 -2.31 26.26 -3.67
C LYS A 334 -3.50 25.41 -4.08
#